data_AF-A0A6I7P6K0-F1
#
_entry.id   AF-A0A6I7P6K0-F1
#
_cell.length_a   1.000
_cell.length_b   1.000
_cell.length_c   1.000
_cell.angle_alpha   90.00
_cell.angle_beta   90.00
_cell.angle_gamma   90.00
#
_symmetry.space_group_name_H-M   'P 1'
#
loop_
_entity.id
_entity.type
_entity.pdbx_description
1 polymer ?
#
loop_
_entity_poly.entity_id
_entity_poly.type
_entity_poly.pdbx_seq_one_letter_code
_entity_poly.pdbx_strand_id
1 'polypeptide(L)'
;MPEVRIGDLVVRDRVGMAAVIEAVAGQLLALPGADPTLFQRITLSPKRVGVVHGKCRYPKPLKGNRPGAELRAQGYVITAAVRTERWVYPQGLAHWGALAAPRTRQGWRSGPVVYGFATPEIAAGFVLAHELAHVALRQKWVAVKNTEAVTNALAVHWCDAVGLPVAVKPAPSGAKVVAPDVVLGLRKPRQWWLW
;
A
#
# COMPACT_ATOMS: atom_id res chain seq x y z
N MET A 1 2.90 -23.87 6.07
CA MET A 1 2.26 -22.53 6.07
C MET A 1 1.56 -22.39 4.73
N PRO A 2 0.28 -22.00 4.68
CA PRO A 2 -0.40 -21.82 3.40
C PRO A 2 0.31 -20.75 2.58
N GLU A 3 0.46 -21.03 1.29
CA GLU A 3 0.91 -20.07 0.29
C GLU A 3 -0.27 -19.75 -0.62
N VAL A 4 -0.45 -18.47 -0.92
CA VAL A 4 -1.42 -17.99 -1.90
C VAL A 4 -0.64 -17.68 -3.17
N ARG A 5 -1.07 -18.26 -4.29
CA ARG A 5 -0.42 -18.12 -5.59
C ARG A 5 -1.36 -17.40 -6.55
N ILE A 6 -0.87 -16.34 -7.16
CA ILE A 6 -1.64 -15.50 -8.09
C ILE A 6 -0.74 -15.25 -9.30
N GLY A 7 -0.95 -16.03 -10.36
CA GLY A 7 0.04 -16.18 -11.42
C GLY A 7 1.39 -16.64 -10.84
N ASP A 8 2.47 -15.93 -11.17
CA ASP A 8 3.82 -16.20 -10.67
C ASP A 8 4.10 -15.57 -9.29
N LEU A 9 3.16 -14.78 -8.74
CA LEU A 9 3.32 -14.15 -7.45
C LEU A 9 2.98 -15.13 -6.32
N VAL A 10 3.87 -15.25 -5.34
CA VAL A 10 3.67 -16.11 -4.16
C VAL A 10 3.69 -15.28 -2.88
N VAL A 11 2.61 -15.39 -2.11
CA VAL A 11 2.47 -14.75 -0.80
C VAL A 11 2.33 -15.80 0.28
N ARG A 12 3.19 -15.74 1.30
CA ARG A 12 3.08 -16.59 2.48
C ARG A 12 2.00 -16.03 3.40
N ASP A 13 0.93 -16.79 3.57
CA ASP A 13 -0.16 -16.45 4.48
C ASP A 13 0.10 -17.07 5.85
N ARG A 14 0.31 -16.22 6.86
CA ARG A 14 0.46 -16.65 8.26
C ARG A 14 -0.70 -16.21 9.14
N VAL A 15 -1.76 -15.68 8.55
CA VAL A 15 -2.93 -15.15 9.27
C VAL A 15 -4.25 -15.73 8.78
N GLY A 16 -4.24 -16.54 7.73
CA GLY A 16 -5.44 -17.23 7.21
C GLY A 16 -6.36 -16.31 6.39
N MET A 17 -5.80 -15.32 5.70
CA MET A 17 -6.54 -14.29 4.95
C MET A 17 -6.29 -14.40 3.43
N ALA A 18 -6.40 -15.61 2.88
CA ALA A 18 -6.13 -15.86 1.47
C ALA A 18 -6.95 -14.96 0.52
N ALA A 19 -8.25 -14.77 0.78
CA ALA A 19 -9.10 -13.92 -0.06
C ALA A 19 -8.64 -12.45 -0.09
N VAL A 20 -8.16 -11.92 1.05
CA VAL A 20 -7.58 -10.55 1.12
C VAL A 20 -6.32 -10.47 0.28
N ILE A 21 -5.45 -11.49 0.38
CA ILE A 21 -4.22 -11.56 -0.39
C ILE A 21 -4.52 -11.60 -1.89
N GLU A 22 -5.42 -12.49 -2.32
CA GLU A 22 -5.83 -12.64 -3.72
C GLU A 22 -6.35 -11.33 -4.30
N ALA A 23 -7.27 -10.69 -3.58
CA ALA A 23 -7.88 -9.45 -4.03
C ALA A 23 -6.86 -8.31 -4.16
N VAL A 24 -6.03 -8.09 -3.13
CA VAL A 24 -5.05 -6.99 -3.11
C VAL A 24 -3.90 -7.22 -4.07
N ALA A 25 -3.32 -8.42 -4.12
CA ALA A 25 -2.26 -8.70 -5.08
C ALA A 25 -2.79 -8.76 -6.53
N GLY A 26 -4.07 -9.08 -6.73
CA GLY A 26 -4.73 -8.93 -8.02
C GLY A 26 -4.67 -7.49 -8.55
N GLN A 27 -4.82 -6.48 -7.68
CA GLN A 27 -4.69 -5.07 -8.06
C GLN A 27 -3.29 -4.71 -8.57
N LEU A 28 -2.25 -5.27 -7.93
CA LEU A 28 -0.87 -5.10 -8.38
C LEU A 28 -0.65 -5.71 -9.76
N LEU A 29 -1.10 -6.95 -9.97
CA LEU A 29 -0.89 -7.69 -11.21
C LEU A 29 -1.73 -7.15 -12.37
N ALA A 30 -2.81 -6.43 -12.07
CA ALA A 30 -3.60 -5.72 -13.07
C ALA A 30 -2.90 -4.45 -13.60
N LEU A 31 -1.82 -3.98 -12.96
CA LEU A 31 -1.09 -2.80 -13.45
C LEU A 31 -0.33 -3.11 -14.74
N PRO A 32 -0.35 -2.19 -15.73
CA PRO A 32 0.48 -2.31 -16.92
C PRO A 32 1.96 -2.40 -16.57
N GLY A 33 2.63 -3.46 -17.06
CA GLY A 33 4.05 -3.69 -16.83
C GLY A 33 4.39 -4.29 -15.45
N ALA A 34 3.38 -4.70 -14.67
CA ALA A 34 3.62 -5.46 -13.44
C ALA A 34 4.41 -6.73 -13.73
N ASP A 35 5.50 -6.91 -12.97
CA ASP A 35 6.38 -8.06 -13.09
C ASP A 35 6.48 -8.78 -11.73
N PRO A 36 5.76 -9.90 -11.54
CA PRO A 36 5.80 -10.67 -10.30
C PRO A 36 7.17 -11.33 -10.04
N THR A 37 8.02 -11.50 -11.06
CA THR A 37 9.33 -12.14 -10.90
C THR A 37 10.30 -11.29 -10.08
N LEU A 38 9.99 -10.00 -9.91
CA LEU A 38 10.78 -9.10 -9.07
C LEU A 38 10.65 -9.41 -7.57
N PHE A 39 9.65 -10.16 -7.14
CA PHE A 39 9.40 -10.47 -5.74
C PHE A 39 10.10 -11.76 -5.35
N GLN A 40 11.05 -11.66 -4.42
CA GLN A 40 11.69 -12.84 -3.82
C GLN A 40 10.80 -13.45 -2.74
N ARG A 41 10.12 -12.61 -1.96
CA ARG A 41 9.24 -13.08 -0.89
C ARG A 41 8.24 -12.02 -0.48
N ILE A 42 6.97 -12.40 -0.39
CA ILE A 42 5.92 -11.62 0.27
C ILE A 42 5.39 -12.44 1.42
N THR A 43 5.13 -11.80 2.56
CA THR A 43 4.57 -12.48 3.73
C THR A 43 3.55 -11.58 4.40
N LEU A 44 2.33 -12.08 4.58
CA LEU A 44 1.32 -11.52 5.46
C LEU A 44 1.45 -12.22 6.82
N SER A 45 1.89 -11.48 7.83
CA SER A 45 2.26 -12.03 9.14
C SER A 45 1.40 -11.50 10.29
N PRO A 46 1.26 -12.28 11.37
CA PRO A 46 0.64 -11.77 12.58
C PRO A 46 1.57 -10.75 13.24
N LYS A 47 0.98 -9.67 13.75
CA LYS A 47 1.66 -8.62 14.49
C LYS A 47 1.33 -8.72 15.98
N ARG A 48 2.36 -8.58 16.83
CA ARG A 48 2.23 -8.67 18.30
C ARG A 48 1.86 -7.34 18.96
N VAL A 49 2.36 -6.21 18.45
CA VAL A 49 2.24 -4.87 19.08
C VAL A 49 1.78 -3.85 18.06
N GLY A 50 0.77 -3.02 18.36
CA GLY A 50 0.20 -2.03 17.45
C GLY A 50 -0.62 -2.65 16.31
N VAL A 51 -1.29 -1.80 15.50
CA VAL A 51 -2.32 -2.25 14.54
C VAL A 51 -1.73 -3.01 13.35
N VAL A 52 -0.83 -2.34 12.63
CA VAL A 52 -0.16 -2.87 11.43
C VAL A 52 1.31 -2.46 11.41
N HIS A 53 2.12 -3.14 10.62
CA HIS A 53 3.47 -2.72 10.26
C HIS A 53 3.83 -3.29 8.91
N GLY A 54 4.24 -2.42 8.00
CA GLY A 54 4.76 -2.80 6.71
C GLY A 54 6.28 -2.61 6.66
N LYS A 55 6.94 -3.46 5.86
CA LYS A 55 8.36 -3.34 5.57
C LYS A 55 8.67 -3.89 4.18
N CYS A 56 9.27 -3.05 3.34
CA CYS A 56 9.83 -3.42 2.05
C CYS A 56 11.35 -3.37 2.08
N ARG A 57 12.00 -4.49 1.75
CA ARG A 57 13.43 -4.55 1.44
C ARG A 57 13.61 -4.55 -0.07
N TYR A 58 14.30 -3.52 -0.55
CA TYR A 58 14.58 -3.32 -1.96
C TYR A 58 15.64 -4.29 -2.52
N PRO A 59 15.57 -4.60 -3.84
CA PRO A 59 16.62 -5.34 -4.53
C PRO A 59 17.98 -4.69 -4.34
N LYS A 60 19.02 -5.52 -4.27
CA LYS A 60 20.41 -5.06 -4.30
C LYS A 60 21.04 -5.48 -5.62
N PRO A 61 21.75 -4.58 -6.33
CA PRO A 61 22.51 -4.97 -7.51
C PRO A 61 23.62 -5.96 -7.11
N LEU A 62 23.93 -6.91 -7.99
CA LEU A 62 25.15 -7.72 -7.84
C LEU A 62 26.39 -6.82 -7.93
N LYS A 63 27.34 -7.06 -7.03
CA LYS A 63 28.59 -6.28 -6.96
C LYS A 63 29.38 -6.52 -8.26
N GLY A 64 29.73 -5.45 -8.98
CA GLY A 64 30.48 -5.53 -10.24
C GLY A 64 29.66 -5.48 -11.52
N ASN A 65 28.33 -5.40 -11.44
CA ASN A 65 27.52 -5.18 -12.65
C ASN A 65 27.66 -3.74 -13.17
N ARG A 66 27.83 -3.61 -14.49
CA ARG A 66 27.80 -2.33 -15.20
C ARG A 66 26.41 -1.68 -15.05
N PRO A 67 26.31 -0.34 -15.10
CA PRO A 67 25.03 0.34 -15.22
C PRO A 67 24.26 -0.23 -16.42
N GLY A 68 23.07 -0.79 -16.19
CA GLY A 68 22.19 -1.35 -17.24
C GLY A 68 22.11 -2.88 -17.31
N ALA A 69 22.98 -3.63 -16.62
CA ALA A 69 22.83 -5.08 -16.46
C ALA A 69 22.08 -5.36 -15.15
N GLU A 70 20.77 -5.63 -15.20
CA GLU A 70 20.00 -5.95 -14.00
C GLU A 70 20.15 -7.43 -13.58
N LEU A 71 21.36 -7.87 -13.23
CA LEU A 71 21.47 -9.04 -12.36
C LEU A 71 21.32 -8.55 -10.92
N ARG A 72 20.26 -9.02 -10.25
CA ARG A 72 19.91 -8.67 -8.87
C ARG A 72 20.37 -9.79 -7.95
N ALA A 73 21.08 -9.46 -6.87
CA ALA A 73 21.48 -10.44 -5.86
C ALA A 73 20.29 -10.94 -5.02
N GLN A 74 19.21 -10.14 -4.98
CA GLN A 74 17.96 -10.42 -4.27
C GLN A 74 16.82 -9.64 -4.93
N GLY A 75 15.62 -10.20 -4.93
CA GLY A 75 14.38 -9.50 -5.32
C GLY A 75 13.81 -8.65 -4.17
N TYR A 76 12.61 -8.14 -4.37
CA TYR A 76 11.84 -7.47 -3.31
C TYR A 76 11.46 -8.46 -2.22
N VAL A 77 11.66 -8.07 -0.96
CA VAL A 77 11.17 -8.82 0.19
C VAL A 77 10.20 -7.95 0.97
N ILE A 78 8.93 -8.32 0.95
CA ILE A 78 7.84 -7.62 1.64
C ILE A 78 7.43 -8.39 2.88
N THR A 79 7.21 -7.65 3.95
CA THR A 79 6.50 -8.13 5.14
C THR A 79 5.39 -7.16 5.45
N ALA A 80 4.15 -7.64 5.37
CA ALA A 80 2.95 -6.94 5.78
C ALA A 80 2.48 -7.62 7.08
N ALA A 81 2.53 -6.92 8.20
CA ALA A 81 2.17 -7.48 9.50
C ALA A 81 0.90 -6.83 10.02
N VAL A 82 -0.09 -7.64 10.39
CA VAL A 82 -1.40 -7.20 10.88
C VAL A 82 -1.69 -7.85 12.22
N ARG A 83 -2.29 -7.09 13.13
CA ARG A 83 -2.73 -7.63 14.41
C ARG A 83 -4.08 -8.33 14.25
N THR A 84 -4.09 -9.64 14.48
CA THR A 84 -5.26 -10.52 14.33
C THR A 84 -5.91 -10.90 15.66
N GLU A 85 -5.23 -10.72 16.79
CA GLU A 85 -5.67 -11.22 18.10
C GLU A 85 -5.98 -10.10 19.11
N ARG A 86 -6.99 -10.37 19.97
CA ARG A 86 -7.25 -9.74 21.29
C ARG A 86 -7.47 -8.22 21.34
N TRP A 87 -7.74 -7.55 20.23
CA TRP A 87 -8.15 -6.15 20.24
C TRP A 87 -9.52 -5.96 19.62
N VAL A 88 -10.33 -5.10 20.24
CA VAL A 88 -11.60 -4.64 19.70
C VAL A 88 -11.29 -3.69 18.56
N TYR A 89 -11.58 -4.10 17.32
CA TYR A 89 -11.70 -3.15 16.21
C TYR A 89 -12.99 -2.34 16.42
N PRO A 90 -13.03 -1.04 16.03
CA PRO A 90 -12.15 -0.36 15.07
C PRO A 90 -10.79 0.09 15.64
N GLN A 91 -9.78 0.18 14.76
CA GLN A 91 -8.45 0.73 15.09
C GLN A 91 -7.99 1.74 14.04
N GLY A 92 -7.00 2.57 14.39
CA GLY A 92 -6.43 3.57 13.48
C GLY A 92 -4.91 3.52 13.40
N LEU A 93 -4.37 3.86 12.24
CA LEU A 93 -2.95 4.12 11.99
C LEU A 93 -2.78 5.61 11.63
N ALA A 94 -2.02 6.35 12.45
CA ALA A 94 -1.57 7.68 12.07
C ALA A 94 -0.37 7.57 11.11
N HIS A 95 -0.51 8.14 9.91
CA HIS A 95 0.54 8.09 8.89
C HIS A 95 0.43 9.28 7.92
N TRP A 96 1.32 9.33 6.92
CA TRP A 96 1.29 10.37 5.89
C TRP A 96 0.17 10.14 4.88
N GLY A 97 -0.64 11.17 4.63
CA GLY A 97 -1.64 11.21 3.57
C GLY A 97 -1.62 12.55 2.84
N ALA A 98 -2.49 12.68 1.84
CA ALA A 98 -2.62 13.90 1.07
C ALA A 98 -3.66 14.83 1.70
N LEU A 99 -3.21 16.02 2.11
CA LEU A 99 -4.07 17.08 2.62
C LEU A 99 -4.22 18.19 1.58
N ALA A 100 -5.40 18.79 1.57
CA ALA A 100 -5.74 19.97 0.78
C ALA A 100 -4.64 21.03 0.81
N ALA A 101 -4.14 21.41 -0.37
CA ALA A 101 -3.24 22.55 -0.50
C ALA A 101 -3.41 23.22 -1.87
N PRO A 102 -4.46 24.03 -2.07
CA PRO A 102 -4.82 24.63 -3.36
C PRO A 102 -3.71 25.48 -3.99
N ARG A 103 -2.78 25.99 -3.17
CA ARG A 103 -1.65 26.82 -3.62
C ARG A 103 -0.46 26.00 -4.16
N THR A 104 -0.51 24.67 -4.07
CA THR A 104 0.54 23.79 -4.60
C THR A 104 0.20 23.33 -6.01
N ARG A 105 1.21 23.02 -6.83
CA ARG A 105 1.01 22.56 -8.23
C ARG A 105 0.09 21.34 -8.33
N GLN A 106 0.21 20.38 -7.40
CA GLN A 106 -0.64 19.18 -7.38
C GLN A 106 -1.96 19.36 -6.61
N GLY A 107 -2.22 20.54 -6.02
CA GLY A 107 -3.43 20.82 -5.23
C GLY A 107 -3.45 20.19 -3.82
N TRP A 108 -2.39 19.48 -3.43
CA TRP A 108 -2.25 18.83 -2.13
C TRP A 108 -0.81 18.81 -1.62
N ARG A 109 -0.65 18.60 -0.31
CA ARG A 109 0.64 18.39 0.36
C ARG A 109 0.59 17.17 1.26
N SER A 110 1.72 16.52 1.48
CA SER A 110 1.82 15.44 2.46
C SER A 110 1.55 16.01 3.86
N GLY A 111 0.75 15.30 4.65
CA GLY A 111 0.44 15.66 6.03
C GLY A 111 -0.10 14.49 6.84
N PRO A 112 -0.26 14.66 8.16
CA PRO A 112 -0.72 13.59 9.03
C PRO A 112 -2.21 13.27 8.81
N VAL A 113 -2.50 11.99 8.65
CA VAL A 113 -3.83 11.41 8.39
C VAL A 113 -3.98 10.15 9.25
N VAL A 114 -5.20 9.87 9.71
CA VAL A 114 -5.54 8.63 10.40
C VAL A 114 -6.29 7.71 9.43
N TYR A 115 -5.72 6.53 9.20
CA TYR A 115 -6.34 5.45 8.45
C TYR A 115 -7.03 4.50 9.42
N GLY A 116 -8.36 4.43 9.36
CA GLY A 116 -9.20 3.62 10.21
C GLY A 116 -9.58 2.30 9.57
N PHE A 117 -9.53 1.24 10.37
CA PHE A 117 -9.83 -0.13 9.96
C PHE A 117 -10.98 -0.65 10.83
N ALA A 118 -12.06 -1.13 10.21
CA ALA A 118 -13.19 -1.70 10.92
C ALA A 118 -12.98 -3.19 11.25
N THR A 119 -12.11 -3.88 10.51
CA THR A 119 -11.78 -5.30 10.73
C THR A 119 -10.29 -5.57 10.51
N PRO A 120 -9.77 -6.71 11.02
CA PRO A 120 -8.43 -7.18 10.71
C PRO A 120 -8.16 -7.33 9.20
N GLU A 121 -9.15 -7.74 8.42
CA GLU A 121 -9.05 -7.94 6.96
C GLU A 121 -8.80 -6.61 6.25
N ILE A 122 -9.50 -5.53 6.65
CA ILE A 122 -9.26 -4.19 6.10
C ILE A 122 -7.84 -3.71 6.47
N ALA A 123 -7.42 -3.93 7.72
CA ALA A 123 -6.06 -3.57 8.14
C ALA A 123 -4.98 -4.37 7.39
N ALA A 124 -5.20 -5.67 7.19
CA ALA A 124 -4.34 -6.58 6.43
C ALA A 124 -4.24 -6.17 4.97
N GLY A 125 -5.39 -5.89 4.35
CA GLY A 125 -5.50 -5.43 2.98
C GLY A 125 -4.75 -4.12 2.78
N PHE A 126 -4.98 -3.14 3.67
CA PHE A 126 -4.31 -1.84 3.59
C PHE A 126 -2.79 -1.96 3.71
N VAL A 127 -2.27 -2.67 4.73
CA VAL A 127 -0.81 -2.75 4.93
C VAL A 127 -0.13 -3.56 3.83
N LEU A 128 -0.78 -4.60 3.30
CA LEU A 128 -0.28 -5.34 2.14
C LEU A 128 -0.27 -4.45 0.89
N ALA A 129 -1.38 -3.76 0.62
CA ALA A 129 -1.53 -2.86 -0.51
C ALA A 129 -0.50 -1.73 -0.47
N HIS A 130 -0.25 -1.15 0.71
CA HIS A 130 0.76 -0.12 0.94
C HIS A 130 2.17 -0.60 0.55
N GLU A 131 2.59 -1.77 1.01
CA GLU A 131 3.93 -2.28 0.69
C GLU A 131 4.09 -2.65 -0.78
N LEU A 132 3.03 -3.17 -1.41
CA LEU A 132 3.02 -3.44 -2.86
C LEU A 132 3.02 -2.13 -3.68
N ALA A 133 2.31 -1.10 -3.21
CA ALA A 133 2.28 0.22 -3.83
C ALA A 133 3.67 0.88 -3.85
N HIS A 134 4.49 0.71 -2.81
CA HIS A 134 5.88 1.16 -2.84
C HIS A 134 6.66 0.56 -4.01
N VAL A 135 6.46 -0.73 -4.30
CA VAL A 135 7.11 -1.41 -5.42
C VAL A 135 6.57 -0.88 -6.75
N ALA A 136 5.25 -0.81 -6.92
CA ALA A 136 4.62 -0.29 -8.13
C ALA A 136 5.11 1.13 -8.48
N LEU A 137 5.15 2.03 -7.50
CA LEU A 137 5.60 3.40 -7.67
C LEU A 137 7.11 3.48 -7.97
N ARG A 138 7.92 2.61 -7.36
CA ARG A 138 9.36 2.56 -7.61
C ARG A 138 9.69 2.01 -9.00
N GLN A 139 8.95 1.01 -9.45
CA GLN A 139 9.08 0.45 -10.80
C GLN A 139 8.38 1.31 -11.86
N LYS A 140 7.71 2.40 -11.45
CA LYS A 140 6.98 3.33 -12.34
C LYS A 140 5.83 2.66 -13.10
N TRP A 141 5.24 1.59 -12.54
CA TRP A 141 4.01 0.98 -13.06
C TRP A 141 2.80 1.91 -12.90
N VAL A 142 2.90 2.88 -11.98
CA VAL A 142 1.96 3.99 -11.84
C VAL A 142 2.72 5.30 -12.06
N ALA A 143 2.23 6.15 -12.97
CA ALA A 143 2.89 7.37 -13.43
C ALA A 143 2.71 8.56 -12.46
N VAL A 144 2.98 8.35 -11.17
CA VAL A 144 2.91 9.38 -10.12
C VAL A 144 4.15 9.34 -9.24
N LYS A 145 4.44 10.44 -8.54
CA LYS A 145 5.64 10.55 -7.70
C LYS A 145 5.56 9.56 -6.53
N ASN A 146 6.61 8.76 -6.35
CA ASN A 146 6.75 7.87 -5.20
C ASN A 146 6.94 8.68 -3.91
N THR A 147 5.90 8.77 -3.10
CA THR A 147 5.90 9.37 -1.76
C THR A 147 5.04 8.52 -0.83
N GLU A 148 5.22 8.65 0.49
CA GLU A 148 4.37 7.96 1.47
C GLU A 148 2.89 8.31 1.30
N ALA A 149 2.56 9.59 1.06
CA ALA A 149 1.17 10.01 0.85
C ALA A 149 0.55 9.35 -0.39
N VAL A 150 1.29 9.24 -1.49
CA VAL A 150 0.83 8.59 -2.72
C VAL A 150 0.74 7.07 -2.54
N THR A 151 1.68 6.47 -1.80
CA THR A 151 1.64 5.03 -1.48
C THR A 151 0.39 4.69 -0.69
N ASN A 152 0.06 5.48 0.34
CA ASN A 152 -1.16 5.29 1.10
C ASN A 152 -2.43 5.58 0.27
N ALA A 153 -2.42 6.60 -0.60
CA ALA A 153 -3.54 6.84 -1.51
C ALA A 153 -3.78 5.63 -2.45
N LEU A 154 -2.71 5.07 -3.03
CA LEU A 154 -2.82 3.88 -3.86
C LEU A 154 -3.34 2.67 -3.07
N ALA A 155 -2.88 2.50 -1.83
CA ALA A 155 -3.36 1.45 -0.94
C ALA A 155 -4.86 1.58 -0.64
N VAL A 156 -5.33 2.80 -0.30
CA VAL A 156 -6.77 3.06 -0.09
C VAL A 156 -7.55 2.76 -1.37
N HIS A 157 -7.10 3.27 -2.52
CA HIS A 157 -7.77 3.05 -3.80
C HIS A 157 -7.92 1.56 -4.13
N TRP A 158 -6.86 0.77 -3.95
CA TRP A 158 -6.90 -0.68 -4.15
C TRP A 158 -7.83 -1.39 -3.16
N CYS A 159 -7.81 -0.99 -1.89
CA CYS A 159 -8.68 -1.60 -0.88
C CYS A 159 -10.16 -1.29 -1.15
N ASP A 160 -10.48 -0.05 -1.55
CA ASP A 160 -11.83 0.34 -1.95
C ASP A 160 -12.32 -0.47 -3.16
N ALA A 161 -11.45 -0.67 -4.16
CA ALA A 161 -11.77 -1.44 -5.37
C ALA A 161 -12.10 -2.91 -5.10
N VAL A 162 -11.66 -3.46 -3.97
CA VAL A 162 -11.91 -4.87 -3.59
C VAL A 162 -12.86 -5.03 -2.40
N GLY A 163 -13.58 -3.98 -2.04
CA GLY A 163 -14.57 -4.04 -0.96
C GLY A 163 -13.98 -4.09 0.45
N LEU A 164 -12.76 -3.58 0.65
CA LEU A 164 -12.08 -3.44 1.95
C LEU A 164 -11.93 -1.95 2.32
N PRO A 165 -13.02 -1.17 2.46
CA PRO A 165 -12.93 0.28 2.53
C PRO A 165 -12.14 0.75 3.76
N VAL A 166 -11.19 1.64 3.53
CA VAL A 166 -10.34 2.22 4.58
C VAL A 166 -10.89 3.60 4.94
N ALA A 167 -11.27 3.80 6.20
CA ALA A 167 -11.70 5.12 6.65
C ALA A 167 -10.49 6.06 6.65
N VAL A 168 -10.61 7.24 6.05
CA VAL A 168 -9.51 8.22 6.00
C VAL A 168 -9.96 9.52 6.62
N LYS A 169 -9.32 9.91 7.73
CA LYS A 169 -9.66 11.15 8.45
C LYS A 169 -8.41 12.01 8.64
N PRO A 170 -8.52 13.34 8.56
CA PRO A 170 -7.37 14.17 8.89
C PRO A 170 -6.99 13.97 10.35
N ALA A 171 -5.68 14.01 10.65
CA ALA A 171 -5.27 14.21 12.04
C ALA A 171 -5.79 15.59 12.52
N PRO A 172 -5.87 15.87 13.84
CA PRO A 172 -6.63 16.98 14.47
C PRO A 172 -6.37 18.46 14.03
N SER A 173 -5.72 18.68 12.89
CA SER A 173 -5.34 19.95 12.27
C SER A 173 -6.46 20.68 11.51
N GLY A 174 -7.66 20.11 11.35
CA GLY A 174 -8.76 20.72 10.57
C GLY A 174 -8.53 20.78 9.05
N ALA A 175 -7.41 20.25 8.54
CA ALA A 175 -7.15 20.15 7.10
C ALA A 175 -8.08 19.11 6.45
N LYS A 176 -8.49 19.34 5.19
CA LYS A 176 -9.31 18.37 4.45
C LYS A 176 -8.44 17.31 3.79
N VAL A 177 -8.83 16.04 3.88
CA VAL A 177 -8.15 14.94 3.17
C VAL A 177 -8.56 14.96 1.70
N VAL A 178 -7.59 14.73 0.82
CA VAL A 178 -7.81 14.64 -0.62
C VAL A 178 -8.14 13.20 -0.99
N ALA A 179 -9.19 12.98 -1.78
CA ALA A 179 -9.57 11.66 -2.24
C ALA A 179 -8.43 10.96 -3.03
N PRO A 180 -8.23 9.64 -2.86
CA PRO A 180 -7.17 8.87 -3.53
C PRO A 180 -7.10 9.09 -5.04
N ASP A 181 -8.23 9.06 -5.75
CA ASP A 181 -8.28 9.24 -7.21
C ASP A 181 -7.72 10.58 -7.68
N VAL A 182 -7.83 11.63 -6.86
CA VAL A 182 -7.25 12.94 -7.17
C VAL A 182 -5.74 12.94 -6.93
N VAL A 183 -5.29 12.29 -5.85
CA VAL A 183 -3.86 12.11 -5.55
C VAL A 183 -3.16 11.34 -6.67
N LEU A 184 -3.85 10.32 -7.21
CA LEU A 184 -3.37 9.45 -8.28
C LEU A 184 -3.54 10.06 -9.69
N GLY A 185 -4.17 11.24 -9.81
CA GLY A 185 -4.40 11.89 -11.09
C GLY A 185 -5.48 11.23 -11.96
N LEU A 186 -6.26 10.30 -11.41
CA LEU A 186 -7.37 9.61 -12.08
C LEU A 186 -8.62 10.51 -12.22
N ARG A 187 -8.72 11.57 -11.40
CA ARG A 187 -9.80 12.57 -11.46
C ARG A 187 -9.26 14.01 -11.35
N LYS A 188 -9.89 14.96 -12.06
CA LYS A 188 -9.51 16.39 -12.03
C LYS A 188 -9.98 17.06 -10.72
N PRO A 189 -9.26 18.03 -10.12
CA PRO A 189 -9.48 18.53 -8.74
C PRO A 189 -10.77 19.32 -8.43
N ARG A 190 -11.78 19.37 -9.31
CA ARG A 190 -12.85 20.37 -9.21
C ARG A 190 -13.68 20.40 -7.89
N GLN A 191 -13.94 19.29 -7.17
CA GLN A 191 -14.60 19.27 -5.84
C GLN A 191 -14.40 17.89 -5.11
N TRP A 192 -13.42 17.68 -4.21
CA TRP A 192 -13.08 16.30 -3.76
C TRP A 192 -12.51 16.13 -2.33
N TRP A 193 -13.10 16.80 -1.36
CA TRP A 193 -12.72 16.60 0.04
C TRP A 193 -13.46 15.40 0.63
N LEU A 194 -12.73 14.53 1.33
CA LEU A 194 -13.35 13.57 2.25
C LEU A 194 -13.75 14.32 3.53
N TRP A 195 -14.97 14.08 4.01
CA TRP A 195 -15.53 14.69 5.23
C TRP A 195 -15.04 13.99 6.49
#